data_AF-A0A1Z3UC10-F1
#
_entry.id   AF-A0A1Z3UC10-F1
#
_cell.length_a   1.000
_cell.length_b   1.000
_cell.length_c   1.000
_cell.angle_alpha   90.00
_cell.angle_beta   90.00
_cell.angle_gamma   90.00
#
_symmetry.space_group_name_H-M   'P 1'
#
loop_
_entity.id
_entity.type
_entity.pdbx_description
1 polymer ?
#
loop_
_entity_poly.entity_id
_entity_poly.type
_entity_poly.pdbx_seq_one_letter_code
_entity_poly.pdbx_strand_id
1 'polypeptide(L)'
;MSARAERVDCPTDVDLWRERFRASSLRSLIALSGFKQAAGFERALKRLGWKALKCTSSYLKLADVLEAGRGPAKVLRHLDAIDERVIDLLAAIPDHGCSPKKVQRLKSNRRVTAILLRRQQWRLDRLGQLDTAAAAVFERDFVASVISEADGDTYAGLPLPSPPWPGNEHLTPLDTEAKMEVAGRLFRNCLGSRVSQVRMGFSYYYQLGEVGVVEMERVSNLGWEITEAAGRRNATLAPDALVLLQSALTNLPAHISPVLSDQIAN
;
A
#
# COMPACT_ATOMS: atom_id res chain seq x y z
N MET A 1 7.24 1.79 12.84
CA MET A 1 7.50 3.08 12.17
C MET A 1 9.00 3.32 12.21
N SER A 2 9.64 3.55 11.06
CA SER A 2 11.07 3.88 11.01
C SER A 2 11.26 5.33 11.47
N ALA A 3 12.16 5.58 12.43
CA ALA A 3 12.51 6.89 12.98
C ALA A 3 13.18 7.84 11.95
N ARG A 4 13.07 7.55 10.65
CA ARG A 4 13.63 8.34 9.55
C ARG A 4 12.72 9.45 9.05
N ALA A 5 11.40 9.33 9.23
CA ALA A 5 10.45 10.34 8.78
C ALA A 5 10.65 11.69 9.49
N GLU A 6 11.17 11.68 10.72
CA GLU A 6 11.43 12.88 11.53
C GLU A 6 12.77 13.58 11.19
N ARG A 7 13.57 13.05 10.25
CA ARG A 7 14.88 13.63 9.85
C ARG A 7 14.88 14.35 8.51
N VAL A 8 13.71 14.54 7.89
CA VAL A 8 13.57 15.23 6.59
C VAL A 8 13.28 16.73 6.78
N ASP A 9 13.52 17.28 7.97
CA ASP A 9 13.68 18.73 8.09
C ASP A 9 15.09 19.13 7.67
N CYS A 10 15.12 19.70 6.46
CA CYS A 10 16.22 20.40 5.80
C CYS A 10 17.27 19.58 5.05
N PRO A 11 17.53 20.01 3.81
CA PRO A 11 18.28 21.26 3.65
C PRO A 11 17.62 22.25 2.69
N THR A 12 17.48 23.48 3.17
CA THR A 12 16.94 24.69 2.51
C THR A 12 17.74 25.17 1.29
N ASP A 13 18.77 24.46 0.84
CA ASP A 13 19.65 24.96 -0.20
C ASP A 13 20.07 23.84 -1.17
N VAL A 14 19.26 23.68 -2.21
CA VAL A 14 19.46 22.69 -3.27
C VAL A 14 20.79 22.92 -4.00
N ASP A 15 21.27 24.16 -4.10
CA ASP A 15 22.51 24.50 -4.80
C ASP A 15 23.74 24.15 -3.95
N LEU A 16 23.70 24.35 -2.63
CA LEU A 16 24.73 23.88 -1.70
C LEU A 16 24.88 22.35 -1.77
N TRP A 17 23.78 21.60 -1.88
CA TRP A 17 23.84 20.15 -2.03
C TRP A 17 24.40 19.75 -3.39
N ARG A 18 24.02 20.44 -4.46
CA ARG A 18 24.51 20.19 -5.81
C ARG A 18 26.02 20.43 -5.92
N GLU A 19 26.55 21.45 -5.26
CA GLU A 19 27.99 21.76 -5.20
C GLU A 19 28.76 20.74 -4.35
N ARG A 20 28.21 20.35 -3.19
CA ARG A 20 28.76 19.26 -2.36
C ARG A 20 28.76 17.90 -3.05
N PHE A 21 27.73 17.59 -3.85
CA PHE A 21 27.64 16.38 -4.67
C PHE A 21 28.74 16.32 -5.74
N ARG A 22 29.16 17.46 -6.28
CA ARG A 22 30.24 17.55 -7.29
C ARG A 22 31.63 17.45 -6.67
N ALA A 23 31.81 17.89 -5.43
CA ALA A 23 33.12 17.98 -4.78
C ALA A 23 33.46 16.83 -3.81
N SER A 24 32.48 15.99 -3.43
CA SER A 24 32.65 14.99 -2.37
C SER A 24 32.75 13.55 -2.89
N SER A 25 33.55 12.71 -2.24
CA SER A 25 33.55 11.27 -2.50
C SER A 25 32.19 10.65 -2.15
N LEU A 26 31.79 9.57 -2.85
CA LEU A 26 30.56 8.82 -2.57
C LEU A 26 30.43 8.43 -1.10
N ARG A 27 31.55 8.06 -0.46
CA ARG A 27 31.61 7.69 0.96
C ARG A 27 31.29 8.87 1.88
N SER A 28 31.71 10.09 1.53
CA SER A 28 31.42 11.31 2.28
C SER A 28 29.95 11.72 2.14
N LEU A 29 29.36 11.57 0.95
CA LEU A 29 27.93 11.86 0.72
C LEU A 29 27.01 10.91 1.49
N ILE A 30 27.37 9.62 1.56
CA ILE A 30 26.67 8.61 2.39
C ILE A 30 26.79 8.93 3.88
N ALA A 31 27.96 9.41 4.32
CA ALA A 31 28.18 9.80 5.71
C ALA A 31 27.37 11.04 6.12
N LEU A 32 27.21 12.01 5.21
CA LEU A 32 26.47 13.26 5.41
C LEU A 32 24.95 13.07 5.39
N SER A 33 24.45 12.05 4.69
CA SER A 33 23.02 11.75 4.57
C SER A 33 22.48 10.82 5.66
N GLY A 34 23.30 10.50 6.67
CA GLY A 34 22.87 9.69 7.82
C GLY A 34 22.73 8.18 7.54
N PHE A 35 23.20 7.68 6.39
CA PHE A 35 23.15 6.26 6.02
C PHE A 35 24.30 5.41 6.61
N LYS A 36 25.05 5.94 7.59
CA LYS A 36 26.22 5.25 8.18
C LYS A 36 25.92 3.85 8.74
N GLN A 37 24.65 3.54 9.06
CA GLN A 37 24.25 2.24 9.61
C GLN A 37 23.95 1.19 8.52
N ALA A 38 23.80 1.58 7.25
CA ALA A 38 23.50 0.67 6.14
C ALA A 38 24.77 0.00 5.58
N ALA A 39 25.22 -1.08 6.25
CA ALA A 39 26.36 -1.87 5.78
C ALA A 39 26.16 -2.37 4.34
N GLY A 40 27.06 -1.98 3.43
CA GLY A 40 27.01 -2.36 2.02
C GLY A 40 26.28 -1.37 1.09
N PHE A 41 25.81 -0.23 1.59
CA PHE A 41 25.13 0.80 0.79
C PHE A 41 26.01 1.34 -0.34
N GLU A 42 27.28 1.67 -0.08
CA GLU A 42 28.22 2.13 -1.11
C GLU A 42 28.36 1.10 -2.26
N ARG A 43 28.42 -0.20 -1.91
CA ARG A 43 28.53 -1.29 -2.88
C ARG A 43 27.23 -1.45 -3.68
N ALA A 44 26.08 -1.27 -3.04
CA ALA A 44 24.78 -1.29 -3.71
C ALA A 44 24.62 -0.11 -4.69
N LEU A 45 25.06 1.10 -4.31
CA LEU A 45 25.03 2.26 -5.20
C LEU A 45 25.90 2.04 -6.45
N LYS A 46 27.06 1.40 -6.33
CA LYS A 46 27.89 1.03 -7.50
C LYS A 46 27.15 0.13 -8.49
N ARG A 47 26.18 -0.68 -8.04
CA ARG A 47 25.36 -1.58 -8.87
C ARG A 47 24.18 -0.90 -9.56
N LEU A 48 23.88 0.35 -9.21
CA LEU A 48 22.99 1.20 -10.03
C LEU A 48 23.69 1.65 -11.33
N GLY A 49 25.02 1.59 -11.35
CA GLY A 49 25.83 2.13 -12.43
C GLY A 49 25.72 3.65 -12.49
N TRP A 50 25.68 4.19 -13.71
CA TRP A 50 25.57 5.63 -14.00
C TRP A 50 24.13 6.17 -13.89
N LYS A 51 23.16 5.31 -13.56
CA LYS A 51 21.75 5.70 -13.42
C LYS A 51 21.51 6.16 -11.99
N ALA A 52 21.27 7.46 -11.80
CA ALA A 52 20.72 7.95 -10.56
C ALA A 52 19.30 7.39 -10.36
N LEU A 53 18.91 7.12 -9.10
CA LEU A 53 17.50 6.88 -8.81
C LEU A 53 16.77 8.21 -9.02
N LYS A 54 15.59 8.14 -9.61
CA LYS A 54 14.76 9.32 -9.90
C LYS A 54 14.17 9.91 -8.64
N CYS A 55 13.86 9.07 -7.66
CA CYS A 55 13.16 9.46 -6.43
C CYS A 55 14.05 9.33 -5.19
N THR A 56 14.09 10.36 -4.33
CA THR A 56 14.78 10.33 -3.03
C THR A 56 14.30 9.16 -2.16
N SER A 57 13.02 8.83 -2.22
CA SER A 57 12.42 7.70 -1.48
C SER A 57 13.01 6.34 -1.86
N SER A 58 13.51 6.17 -3.09
CA SER A 58 14.18 4.94 -3.53
C SER A 58 15.52 4.72 -2.80
N TYR A 59 16.26 5.79 -2.51
CA TYR A 59 17.50 5.69 -1.71
C TYR A 59 17.20 5.28 -0.26
N LEU A 60 16.13 5.83 0.33
CA LEU A 60 15.69 5.48 1.68
C LEU A 60 15.29 4.00 1.76
N LYS A 61 14.48 3.52 0.82
CA LYS A 61 14.10 2.10 0.73
C LYS A 61 15.31 1.17 0.59
N LEU A 62 16.29 1.56 -0.23
CA LEU A 62 17.53 0.79 -0.39
C LEU A 62 18.31 0.69 0.93
N ALA A 63 18.39 1.79 1.68
CA ALA A 63 19.02 1.79 3.01
C ALA A 63 18.26 0.93 4.01
N ASP A 64 16.93 1.06 4.06
CA ASP A 64 16.06 0.25 4.93
C ASP A 64 16.22 -1.26 4.66
N VAL A 65 16.25 -1.65 3.38
CA VAL A 65 16.48 -3.05 2.97
C VAL A 65 17.82 -3.57 3.49
N LEU A 66 18.89 -2.78 3.39
CA LEU A 66 20.23 -3.20 3.82
C LEU A 66 20.37 -3.28 5.34
N GLU A 67 19.77 -2.33 6.06
CA GLU A 67 19.82 -2.25 7.53
C GLU A 67 18.97 -3.30 8.21
N ALA A 68 17.82 -3.66 7.62
CA ALA A 68 17.01 -4.75 8.13
C ALA A 68 17.82 -6.05 8.25
N GLY A 69 18.84 -6.24 7.40
CA GLY A 69 19.81 -7.33 7.50
C GLY A 69 19.24 -8.72 7.18
N ARG A 70 17.99 -8.80 6.72
CA ARG A 70 17.24 -10.05 6.50
C ARG A 70 17.36 -10.58 5.06
N GLY A 71 16.45 -11.48 4.66
CA GLY A 71 16.42 -12.11 3.35
C GLY A 71 16.61 -11.13 2.18
N PRO A 72 15.87 -10.01 2.12
CA PRO A 72 16.01 -9.01 1.06
C PRO A 72 17.41 -8.42 0.94
N ALA A 73 18.07 -8.13 2.07
CA ALA A 73 19.45 -7.64 2.08
C ALA A 73 20.42 -8.67 1.49
N LYS A 74 20.23 -9.95 1.82
CA LYS A 74 21.04 -11.05 1.28
C LYS A 74 20.86 -11.18 -0.23
N VAL A 75 19.62 -11.17 -0.72
CA VAL A 75 19.35 -11.22 -2.18
C VAL A 75 19.98 -10.02 -2.87
N LEU A 76 19.77 -8.80 -2.36
CA LEU A 76 20.36 -7.58 -2.89
C LEU A 76 21.89 -7.69 -3.02
N ARG A 77 22.57 -8.25 -2.02
CA ARG A 77 24.03 -8.46 -2.02
C ARG A 77 24.52 -9.40 -3.13
N HIS A 78 23.67 -10.29 -3.64
CA HIS A 78 24.00 -11.21 -4.74
C HIS A 78 23.61 -10.71 -6.14
N LEU A 79 22.91 -9.58 -6.25
CA LEU A 79 22.56 -9.01 -7.55
C LEU A 79 23.74 -8.23 -8.15
N ASP A 80 23.99 -8.43 -9.44
CA ASP A 80 25.04 -7.71 -10.20
C ASP A 80 24.62 -6.30 -10.58
N ALA A 81 23.32 -6.10 -10.84
CA ALA A 81 22.72 -4.81 -11.18
C ALA A 81 21.38 -4.64 -10.46
N ILE A 82 21.10 -3.41 -10.03
CA ILE A 82 19.84 -3.04 -9.37
C ILE A 82 19.22 -1.82 -10.05
N ASP A 83 17.89 -1.70 -9.96
CA ASP A 83 17.11 -0.56 -10.42
C ASP A 83 16.02 -0.23 -9.39
N GLU A 84 15.27 0.87 -9.59
CA GLU A 84 14.19 1.29 -8.69
C GLU A 84 13.14 0.21 -8.48
N ARG A 85 12.79 -0.54 -9.53
CA ARG A 85 11.80 -1.61 -9.45
C ARG A 85 12.26 -2.73 -8.53
N VAL A 86 13.53 -3.15 -8.66
CA VAL A 86 14.12 -4.17 -7.79
C VAL A 86 14.16 -3.69 -6.35
N ILE A 87 14.51 -2.43 -6.11
CA ILE A 87 14.51 -1.83 -4.77
C ILE A 87 13.10 -1.85 -4.17
N ASP A 88 12.09 -1.45 -4.95
CA ASP A 88 10.68 -1.44 -4.52
C ASP A 88 10.17 -2.84 -4.17
N LEU A 89 10.49 -3.85 -4.99
CA LEU A 89 10.10 -5.24 -4.74
C LEU A 89 10.79 -5.77 -3.47
N LEU A 90 12.09 -5.53 -3.30
CA LEU A 90 12.85 -6.00 -2.13
C LEU A 90 12.40 -5.29 -0.85
N ALA A 91 12.00 -4.03 -0.92
CA ALA A 91 11.45 -3.29 0.22
C ALA A 91 10.02 -3.72 0.60
N ALA A 92 9.32 -4.46 -0.26
CA ALA A 92 7.94 -4.90 -0.04
C ALA A 92 7.80 -6.40 0.23
N ILE A 93 8.77 -7.22 -0.21
CA ILE A 93 8.70 -8.67 -0.08
C ILE A 93 8.98 -9.10 1.38
N PRO A 94 8.15 -9.97 1.96
CA PRO A 94 8.42 -10.54 3.27
C PRO A 94 9.56 -11.57 3.22
N ASP A 95 10.16 -11.87 4.37
CA ASP A 95 11.31 -12.78 4.47
C ASP A 95 11.01 -14.20 3.95
N HIS A 96 9.84 -14.77 4.26
CA HIS A 96 9.42 -16.09 3.77
C HIS A 96 9.23 -16.13 2.24
N GLY A 97 8.88 -14.98 1.66
CA GLY A 97 8.80 -14.75 0.22
C GLY A 97 10.17 -14.50 -0.42
N CYS A 98 11.20 -14.24 0.37
CA CYS A 98 12.47 -13.72 -0.12
C CYS A 98 13.53 -14.82 -0.33
N SER A 99 13.69 -15.22 -1.59
CA SER A 99 14.86 -15.99 -2.05
C SER A 99 15.31 -15.50 -3.42
N PRO A 100 16.57 -15.75 -3.85
CA PRO A 100 17.04 -15.31 -5.17
C PRO A 100 16.14 -15.79 -6.32
N LYS A 101 15.71 -17.06 -6.27
CA LYS A 101 14.80 -17.65 -7.28
C LYS A 101 13.42 -16.99 -7.27
N LYS A 102 12.85 -16.73 -6.09
CA LYS A 102 11.55 -16.08 -5.92
C LYS A 102 11.58 -14.62 -6.41
N VAL A 103 12.60 -13.85 -6.01
CA VAL A 103 12.79 -12.45 -6.44
C VAL A 103 13.01 -12.37 -7.95
N GLN A 104 13.80 -13.27 -8.55
CA GLN A 104 13.97 -13.31 -10.00
C GLN A 104 12.63 -13.55 -10.72
N ARG A 105 11.79 -14.48 -10.22
CA ARG A 105 10.46 -14.73 -10.78
C ARG A 105 9.55 -13.51 -10.70
N LEU A 106 9.55 -12.79 -9.57
CA LEU A 106 8.79 -11.54 -9.39
C LEU A 106 9.29 -10.42 -10.32
N LYS A 107 10.61 -10.28 -10.46
CA LYS A 107 11.24 -9.28 -11.34
C LYS A 107 10.84 -9.50 -12.81
N SER A 108 10.84 -10.76 -13.27
CA SER A 108 10.51 -11.11 -14.65
C SER A 108 9.06 -10.82 -15.03
N ASN A 109 8.13 -10.79 -14.07
CA ASN A 109 6.73 -10.45 -14.34
C ASN A 109 6.48 -8.95 -14.08
N ARG A 110 6.36 -8.16 -15.15
CA ARG A 110 6.16 -6.70 -15.05
C ARG A 110 4.88 -6.28 -14.32
N ARG A 111 3.85 -7.14 -14.28
CA ARG A 111 2.59 -6.86 -13.55
C ARG A 111 2.76 -6.89 -12.05
N VAL A 112 3.74 -7.63 -11.54
CA VAL A 112 4.06 -7.67 -10.12
C VAL A 112 4.59 -6.30 -9.68
N THR A 113 4.01 -5.75 -8.63
CA THR A 113 4.42 -4.48 -8.03
C THR A 113 4.63 -4.64 -6.52
N ALA A 114 5.31 -3.67 -5.89
CA ALA A 114 5.40 -3.59 -4.44
C ALA A 114 4.02 -3.50 -3.75
N ILE A 115 3.03 -2.92 -4.44
CA ILE A 115 1.64 -2.83 -3.99
C ILE A 115 1.03 -4.22 -3.86
N LEU A 116 1.17 -5.06 -4.89
CA LEU A 116 0.65 -6.42 -4.87
C LEU A 116 1.31 -7.27 -3.77
N LEU A 117 2.62 -7.12 -3.56
CA LEU A 117 3.33 -7.81 -2.46
C LEU A 117 2.76 -7.43 -1.09
N ARG A 118 2.57 -6.14 -0.83
CA ARG A 118 2.00 -5.67 0.46
C ARG A 118 0.56 -6.11 0.66
N ARG A 119 -0.23 -6.12 -0.41
CA ARG A 119 -1.62 -6.63 -0.39
C ARG A 119 -1.64 -8.12 -0.03
N GLN A 120 -0.77 -8.91 -0.65
CA GLN A 120 -0.69 -10.33 -0.34
C GLN A 120 -0.15 -10.61 1.06
N GLN A 121 0.78 -9.79 1.56
CA GLN A 121 1.24 -9.91 2.95
C GLN A 121 0.09 -9.66 3.94
N TRP A 122 -0.69 -8.58 3.74
CA TRP A 122 -1.81 -8.30 4.62
C TRP A 122 -2.87 -9.42 4.60
N ARG A 123 -3.10 -10.01 3.43
CA ARG A 123 -3.99 -11.16 3.25
C ARG A 123 -3.51 -12.37 4.05
N LEU A 124 -2.22 -12.68 3.96
CA LEU A 124 -1.60 -13.72 4.77
C LEU A 124 -1.72 -13.43 6.27
N ASP A 125 -1.42 -12.21 6.72
CA ASP A 125 -1.52 -11.81 8.13
C ASP A 125 -2.94 -12.00 8.66
N ARG A 126 -3.93 -11.58 7.85
CA ARG A 126 -5.35 -11.74 8.16
C ARG A 126 -5.76 -13.20 8.21
N LEU A 127 -5.36 -13.99 7.22
CA LEU A 127 -5.66 -15.40 7.19
C LEU A 127 -5.04 -16.10 8.40
N GLY A 128 -3.83 -15.71 8.82
CA GLY A 128 -3.18 -16.23 10.04
C GLY A 128 -3.96 -15.96 11.33
N GLN A 129 -4.82 -14.94 11.36
CA GLN A 129 -5.70 -14.65 12.50
C GLN A 129 -6.99 -15.49 12.48
N LEU A 130 -7.41 -15.98 11.32
CA LEU A 130 -8.70 -16.66 11.12
C LEU A 130 -8.55 -18.17 10.95
N ASP A 131 -7.54 -18.59 10.19
CA ASP A 131 -7.23 -19.97 9.85
C ASP A 131 -5.71 -20.13 9.65
N THR A 132 -5.02 -20.57 10.70
CA THR A 132 -3.57 -20.77 10.67
C THR A 132 -3.12 -21.84 9.68
N ALA A 133 -3.96 -22.85 9.39
CA ALA A 133 -3.61 -23.92 8.47
C ALA A 133 -3.68 -23.43 7.02
N ALA A 134 -4.74 -22.71 6.67
CA ALA A 134 -4.85 -22.05 5.37
C ALA A 134 -3.75 -20.99 5.18
N ALA A 135 -3.39 -20.26 6.24
CA ALA A 135 -2.30 -19.30 6.21
C ALA A 135 -0.94 -19.96 5.89
N ALA A 136 -0.63 -21.11 6.48
CA ALA A 136 0.61 -21.84 6.18
C ALA A 136 0.68 -22.31 4.72
N VAL A 137 -0.45 -22.76 4.16
CA VAL A 137 -0.57 -23.09 2.73
C VAL A 137 -0.33 -21.85 1.86
N PHE A 138 -0.97 -20.74 2.21
CA PHE A 138 -0.84 -19.46 1.51
C PHE A 138 0.59 -18.91 1.54
N GLU A 139 1.27 -18.99 2.70
CA GLU A 139 2.65 -18.52 2.88
C GLU A 139 3.62 -19.29 1.98
N ARG A 140 3.46 -20.61 1.89
CA ARG A 140 4.26 -21.46 0.99
C ARG A 140 4.11 -21.01 -0.46
N ASP A 141 2.88 -20.70 -0.86
CA ASP A 141 2.51 -20.36 -2.23
C ASP A 141 2.51 -18.84 -2.51
N PHE A 142 3.00 -18.02 -1.56
CA PHE A 142 2.94 -16.54 -1.58
C PHE A 142 3.38 -15.91 -2.91
N VAL A 143 4.51 -16.35 -3.46
CA VAL A 143 5.01 -15.77 -4.73
C VAL A 143 4.14 -16.19 -5.91
N ALA A 144 3.54 -17.37 -5.87
CA ALA A 144 2.59 -17.80 -6.88
C ALA A 144 1.29 -16.99 -6.78
N SER A 145 0.76 -16.75 -5.57
CA SER A 145 -0.45 -15.94 -5.37
C SER A 145 -0.26 -14.48 -5.76
N VAL A 146 0.92 -13.89 -5.53
CA VAL A 146 1.26 -12.55 -6.04
C VAL A 146 1.25 -12.50 -7.57
N ILE A 147 1.67 -13.58 -8.24
CA ILE A 147 1.77 -13.63 -9.70
C ILE A 147 0.42 -13.92 -10.36
N SER A 148 -0.39 -14.80 -9.77
CA SER A 148 -1.70 -15.16 -10.30
C SER A 148 -2.79 -14.15 -9.94
N GLU A 149 -2.60 -13.39 -8.86
CA GLU A 149 -3.64 -12.54 -8.25
C GLU A 149 -4.92 -13.33 -7.88
N ALA A 150 -4.84 -14.66 -7.86
CA ALA A 150 -5.98 -15.56 -7.74
C ALA A 150 -6.16 -16.02 -6.29
N ASP A 151 -7.03 -15.33 -5.55
CA ASP A 151 -7.36 -15.67 -4.15
C ASP A 151 -8.89 -15.78 -3.92
N GLY A 152 -9.69 -15.81 -4.98
CA GLY A 152 -11.16 -15.67 -4.91
C GLY A 152 -11.84 -16.68 -3.97
N ASP A 153 -11.40 -17.93 -3.97
CA ASP A 153 -11.98 -18.99 -3.14
C ASP A 153 -11.43 -19.03 -1.71
N THR A 154 -10.17 -18.65 -1.49
CA THR A 154 -9.51 -18.75 -0.17
C THR A 154 -10.21 -17.89 0.88
N TYR A 155 -10.83 -16.79 0.46
CA TYR A 155 -11.55 -15.88 1.34
C TYR A 155 -13.05 -16.13 1.33
N ALA A 156 -13.60 -17.03 0.51
CA ALA A 156 -15.02 -17.36 0.54
C ALA A 156 -15.45 -17.84 1.94
N GLY A 157 -16.69 -17.54 2.35
CA GLY A 157 -17.20 -17.73 3.73
C GLY A 157 -16.53 -16.96 4.90
N LEU A 158 -15.33 -16.39 4.78
CA LEU A 158 -14.69 -15.70 5.90
C LEU A 158 -15.44 -14.40 6.30
N PRO A 159 -15.44 -14.00 7.60
CA PRO A 159 -16.03 -12.73 8.03
C PRO A 159 -15.42 -11.54 7.28
N LEU A 160 -16.06 -10.38 7.29
CA LEU A 160 -15.42 -9.16 6.75
C LEU A 160 -14.35 -8.64 7.73
N PRO A 161 -13.26 -8.01 7.27
CA PRO A 161 -12.32 -7.32 8.16
C PRO A 161 -13.03 -6.18 8.91
N SER A 162 -12.46 -5.75 10.04
CA SER A 162 -12.92 -4.53 10.71
C SER A 162 -12.81 -3.31 9.77
N PRO A 163 -13.74 -2.34 9.87
CA PRO A 163 -13.67 -1.13 9.06
C PRO A 163 -12.44 -0.30 9.42
N PRO A 164 -11.89 0.47 8.45
CA PRO A 164 -10.73 1.32 8.71
C PRO A 164 -11.03 2.48 9.66
N TRP A 165 -12.31 2.78 9.87
CA TRP A 165 -12.81 3.76 10.81
C TRP A 165 -14.21 3.32 11.28
N PRO A 166 -14.55 3.42 12.58
CA PRO A 166 -15.86 3.01 13.08
C PRO A 166 -17.04 3.79 12.47
N GLY A 167 -16.78 4.90 11.79
CA GLY A 167 -17.81 5.78 11.27
C GLY A 167 -18.23 6.86 12.26
N ASN A 168 -19.34 7.51 11.94
CA ASN A 168 -20.02 8.50 12.78
C ASN A 168 -21.55 8.45 12.53
N GLU A 169 -22.28 9.43 13.05
CA GLU A 169 -23.73 9.55 12.91
C GLU A 169 -24.23 9.64 11.45
N HIS A 170 -23.37 10.06 10.52
CA HIS A 170 -23.73 10.22 9.12
C HIS A 170 -23.19 9.09 8.24
N LEU A 171 -22.02 8.56 8.58
CA LEU A 171 -21.30 7.59 7.76
C LEU A 171 -21.09 6.29 8.55
N THR A 172 -21.89 5.27 8.23
CA THR A 172 -21.90 3.99 8.93
C THR A 172 -21.22 2.90 8.11
N PRO A 173 -20.29 2.11 8.68
CA PRO A 173 -19.63 1.04 7.94
C PRO A 173 -20.59 -0.10 7.58
N LEU A 174 -20.48 -0.60 6.34
CA LEU A 174 -21.16 -1.80 5.88
C LEU A 174 -20.31 -3.04 6.22
N ASP A 175 -20.17 -3.30 7.52
CA ASP A 175 -19.25 -4.28 8.11
C ASP A 175 -19.70 -5.75 8.05
N THR A 176 -20.86 -6.04 7.45
CA THR A 176 -21.33 -7.40 7.19
C THR A 176 -21.84 -7.54 5.77
N GLU A 177 -21.78 -8.76 5.24
CA GLU A 177 -22.35 -9.11 3.93
C GLU A 177 -23.84 -8.76 3.86
N ALA A 178 -24.61 -9.06 4.91
CA ALA A 178 -26.02 -8.69 5.00
C ALA A 178 -26.26 -7.18 4.91
N LYS A 179 -25.45 -6.35 5.58
CA LYS A 179 -25.53 -4.88 5.46
C LYS A 179 -25.23 -4.41 4.04
N MET A 180 -24.20 -4.97 3.40
CA MET A 180 -23.87 -4.66 2.00
C MET A 180 -24.99 -5.04 1.03
N GLU A 181 -25.62 -6.18 1.21
CA GLU A 181 -26.78 -6.60 0.40
C GLU A 181 -27.99 -5.69 0.59
N VAL A 182 -28.32 -5.36 1.84
CA VAL A 182 -29.42 -4.44 2.17
C VAL A 182 -29.18 -3.07 1.55
N ALA A 183 -27.99 -2.51 1.71
CA ALA A 183 -27.60 -1.26 1.07
C ALA A 183 -27.64 -1.37 -0.46
N GLY A 184 -27.17 -2.48 -1.03
CA GLY A 184 -27.23 -2.72 -2.47
C GLY A 184 -28.65 -2.72 -3.03
N ARG A 185 -29.61 -3.33 -2.31
CA ARG A 185 -31.03 -3.28 -2.66
C ARG A 185 -31.62 -1.88 -2.49
N LEU A 186 -31.30 -1.21 -1.38
CA LEU A 186 -31.76 0.14 -1.08
C LEU A 186 -31.32 1.13 -2.17
N PHE A 187 -30.04 1.15 -2.50
CA PHE A 187 -29.47 2.05 -3.49
C PHE A 187 -29.57 1.52 -4.92
N ARG A 188 -30.04 0.29 -5.16
CA ARG A 188 -30.13 -0.34 -6.49
C ARG A 188 -28.78 -0.32 -7.23
N ASN A 189 -27.72 -0.73 -6.54
CA ASN A 189 -26.36 -0.79 -7.07
C ASN A 189 -25.74 -2.19 -6.88
N CYS A 190 -24.47 -2.33 -7.26
CA CYS A 190 -23.76 -3.59 -7.26
C CYS A 190 -23.07 -3.94 -5.92
N LEU A 191 -23.40 -3.29 -4.80
CA LEU A 191 -22.70 -3.53 -3.52
C LEU A 191 -22.65 -5.00 -3.12
N GLY A 192 -23.72 -5.77 -3.34
CA GLY A 192 -23.74 -7.20 -3.01
C GLY A 192 -22.65 -8.01 -3.74
N SER A 193 -22.24 -7.62 -4.96
CA SER A 193 -21.14 -8.28 -5.67
C SER A 193 -19.74 -7.77 -5.27
N ARG A 194 -19.66 -6.75 -4.40
CA ARG A 194 -18.40 -6.15 -3.92
C ARG A 194 -17.91 -6.74 -2.60
N VAL A 195 -18.66 -7.66 -1.98
CA VAL A 195 -18.32 -8.32 -0.71
C VAL A 195 -16.91 -8.95 -0.77
N SER A 196 -16.56 -9.57 -1.90
CA SER A 196 -15.24 -10.17 -2.11
C SER A 196 -14.11 -9.12 -2.06
N GLN A 197 -14.35 -7.90 -2.53
CA GLN A 197 -13.37 -6.81 -2.50
C GLN A 197 -13.08 -6.37 -1.07
N VAL A 198 -14.13 -6.26 -0.25
CA VAL A 198 -13.99 -5.95 1.19
C VAL A 198 -13.23 -7.06 1.91
N ARG A 199 -13.58 -8.30 1.62
CA ARG A 199 -12.96 -9.47 2.24
C ARG A 199 -11.48 -9.62 1.90
N MET A 200 -11.11 -9.25 0.67
CA MET A 200 -9.74 -9.20 0.20
C MET A 200 -8.98 -7.94 0.63
N GLY A 201 -9.64 -7.01 1.35
CA GLY A 201 -9.05 -5.77 1.87
C GLY A 201 -8.71 -4.74 0.80
N PHE A 202 -9.39 -4.77 -0.35
CA PHE A 202 -9.23 -3.79 -1.42
C PHE A 202 -9.97 -2.50 -1.11
N SER A 203 -11.24 -2.65 -0.71
CA SER A 203 -12.16 -1.55 -0.51
C SER A 203 -12.93 -1.75 0.80
N TYR A 204 -13.49 -0.68 1.32
CA TYR A 204 -14.47 -0.73 2.40
C TYR A 204 -15.59 0.24 2.07
N TYR A 205 -16.82 -0.16 2.32
CA TYR A 205 -17.99 0.63 1.97
C TYR A 205 -18.68 1.18 3.21
N TYR A 206 -19.15 2.41 3.11
CA TYR A 206 -19.92 3.08 4.13
C TYR A 206 -21.24 3.57 3.53
N GLN A 207 -22.28 3.57 4.35
CA GLN A 207 -23.56 4.16 4.02
C GLN A 207 -23.62 5.58 4.58
N LEU A 208 -23.93 6.55 3.71
CA LEU A 208 -24.17 7.93 4.05
C LEU A 208 -25.68 8.13 4.23
N GLY A 209 -26.16 7.99 5.46
CA GLY A 209 -27.59 8.04 5.79
C GLY A 209 -28.45 7.21 4.83
N GLU A 210 -29.54 7.77 4.31
CA GLU A 210 -30.35 7.17 3.24
C GLU A 210 -30.02 7.71 1.84
N VAL A 211 -28.98 8.53 1.73
CA VAL A 211 -28.72 9.34 0.53
C VAL A 211 -27.66 8.75 -0.40
N GLY A 212 -26.75 7.93 0.14
CA GLY A 212 -25.77 7.25 -0.72
C GLY A 212 -24.82 6.30 -0.02
N VAL A 213 -23.81 5.91 -0.77
CA VAL A 213 -22.74 4.97 -0.39
C VAL A 213 -21.40 5.61 -0.73
N VAL A 214 -20.43 5.41 0.13
CA VAL A 214 -19.05 5.87 -0.03
C VAL A 214 -18.12 4.66 -0.10
N GLU A 215 -17.26 4.61 -1.11
CA GLU A 215 -16.17 3.65 -1.22
C GLU A 215 -14.89 4.25 -0.67
N MET A 216 -14.21 3.49 0.18
CA MET A 216 -12.84 3.74 0.59
C MET A 216 -11.94 2.65 0.02
N GLU A 217 -11.00 3.01 -0.85
CA GLU A 217 -9.98 2.08 -1.33
C GLU A 217 -8.72 2.13 -0.48
N ARG A 218 -8.06 0.98 -0.37
CA ARG A 218 -6.81 0.89 0.33
C ARG A 218 -5.64 1.31 -0.55
N VAL A 219 -5.02 2.43 -0.18
CA VAL A 219 -3.81 2.95 -0.82
C VAL A 219 -2.57 2.44 -0.10
N SER A 220 -1.69 1.76 -0.84
CA SER A 220 -0.50 1.14 -0.25
C SER A 220 0.38 2.16 0.45
N ASN A 221 0.65 1.93 1.74
CA ASN A 221 1.46 2.76 2.64
C ASN A 221 0.89 4.15 2.99
N LEU A 222 -0.22 4.56 2.36
CA LEU A 222 -0.89 5.84 2.66
C LEU A 222 -2.18 5.64 3.46
N GLY A 223 -2.64 4.39 3.60
CA GLY A 223 -3.80 4.04 4.40
C GLY A 223 -5.00 3.80 3.50
N TRP A 224 -6.03 4.62 3.65
CA TRP A 224 -7.28 4.55 2.90
C TRP A 224 -7.56 5.88 2.21
N GLU A 225 -8.25 5.82 1.10
CA GLU A 225 -8.66 7.00 0.34
C GLU A 225 -10.11 6.80 -0.09
N ILE A 226 -10.91 7.87 -0.01
CA ILE A 226 -12.26 7.83 -0.54
C ILE A 226 -12.16 7.90 -2.07
N THR A 227 -12.66 6.91 -2.79
CA THR A 227 -12.54 6.91 -4.26
C THR A 227 -13.85 7.19 -4.97
N GLU A 228 -14.98 6.85 -4.34
CA GLU A 228 -16.30 7.04 -4.92
C GLU A 228 -17.31 7.43 -3.84
N ALA A 229 -18.26 8.29 -4.20
CA ALA A 229 -19.44 8.57 -3.39
C ALA A 229 -20.64 8.68 -4.33
N ALA A 230 -21.59 7.75 -4.21
CA ALA A 230 -22.67 7.62 -5.16
C ALA A 230 -24.02 7.39 -4.49
N GLY A 231 -25.06 8.00 -5.06
CA GLY A 231 -26.44 7.83 -4.67
C GLY A 231 -27.09 6.60 -5.32
N ARG A 232 -28.43 6.60 -5.32
CA ARG A 232 -29.23 5.52 -5.89
C ARG A 232 -28.90 5.33 -7.39
N ARG A 233 -28.74 4.06 -7.81
CA ARG A 233 -28.32 3.64 -9.17
C ARG A 233 -26.98 4.22 -9.62
N ASN A 234 -26.05 4.42 -8.68
CA ASN A 234 -24.75 5.04 -8.92
C ASN A 234 -24.85 6.48 -9.48
N ALA A 235 -25.95 7.18 -9.22
CA ALA A 235 -26.08 8.58 -9.59
C ALA A 235 -25.17 9.46 -8.73
N THR A 236 -24.75 10.62 -9.24
CA THR A 236 -24.06 11.64 -8.46
C THR A 236 -24.89 12.03 -7.23
N LEU A 237 -24.22 12.25 -6.10
CA LEU A 237 -24.88 12.73 -4.89
C LEU A 237 -25.49 14.12 -5.12
N ALA A 238 -26.69 14.33 -4.58
CA ALA A 238 -27.32 15.64 -4.58
C ALA A 238 -26.47 16.65 -3.75
N PRO A 239 -26.56 17.97 -4.01
CA PRO A 239 -25.78 18.98 -3.30
C PRO A 239 -25.85 18.86 -1.78
N ASP A 240 -27.06 18.67 -1.22
CA ASP A 240 -27.23 18.53 0.24
C ASP A 240 -26.54 17.28 0.80
N ALA A 241 -26.50 16.19 0.01
CA ALA A 241 -25.78 14.97 0.38
C ALA A 241 -24.26 15.15 0.32
N LEU A 242 -23.76 16.00 -0.58
CA LEU A 242 -22.34 16.37 -0.62
C LEU A 242 -21.93 17.19 0.60
N VAL A 243 -22.78 18.14 1.03
CA VAL A 243 -22.55 18.90 2.28
C VAL A 243 -22.54 17.95 3.48
N LEU A 244 -23.48 17.00 3.54
CA LEU A 244 -23.52 15.99 4.59
C LEU A 244 -22.26 15.13 4.59
N LEU A 245 -21.81 14.69 3.41
CA LEU A 245 -20.57 13.95 3.26
C LEU A 245 -19.38 14.76 3.79
N GLN A 246 -19.19 16.00 3.33
CA GLN A 246 -18.10 16.88 3.78
C GLN A 246 -18.08 17.06 5.30
N SER A 247 -19.26 17.27 5.90
CA SER A 247 -19.42 17.32 7.36
C SER A 247 -18.94 16.02 8.01
N ALA A 248 -19.40 14.87 7.50
CA ALA A 248 -19.01 13.56 8.00
C ALA A 248 -17.51 13.27 7.88
N LEU A 249 -16.81 13.87 6.91
CA LEU A 249 -15.38 13.66 6.67
C LEU A 249 -14.45 14.57 7.51
N THR A 250 -14.98 15.58 8.19
CA THR A 250 -14.18 16.63 8.85
C THR A 250 -13.23 16.08 9.94
N ASN A 251 -13.58 14.96 10.57
CA ASN A 251 -12.81 14.33 11.65
C ASN A 251 -12.29 12.93 11.27
N LEU A 252 -11.96 12.73 9.99
CA LEU A 252 -11.36 11.47 9.57
C LEU A 252 -10.01 11.23 10.27
N PRO A 253 -9.70 9.98 10.63
CA PRO A 253 -8.37 9.61 11.07
C PRO A 253 -7.29 9.98 10.04
N ALA A 254 -6.09 10.34 10.50
CA ALA A 254 -4.98 10.76 9.63
C ALA A 254 -4.53 9.70 8.60
N HIS A 255 -4.91 8.43 8.78
CA HIS A 255 -4.66 7.36 7.81
C HIS A 255 -5.75 7.23 6.74
N ILE A 256 -6.72 8.15 6.68
CA ILE A 256 -7.77 8.20 5.67
C ILE A 256 -7.71 9.55 4.96
N SER A 257 -7.37 9.50 3.67
CA SER A 257 -7.36 10.65 2.78
C SER A 257 -8.79 10.97 2.31
N PRO A 258 -9.27 12.22 2.47
CA PRO A 258 -10.62 12.61 2.06
C PRO A 258 -10.76 12.87 0.54
N VAL A 259 -9.78 12.49 -0.29
CA VAL A 259 -9.70 12.92 -1.70
C VAL A 259 -10.84 12.33 -2.53
N LEU A 260 -11.93 13.07 -2.64
CA LEU A 260 -12.93 12.86 -3.68
C LEU A 260 -12.26 13.28 -5.00
N SER A 261 -11.95 12.32 -5.87
CA SER A 261 -11.47 12.60 -7.23
C SER A 261 -12.34 13.68 -7.89
N ASP A 262 -11.79 14.48 -8.81
CA ASP A 262 -12.44 15.62 -9.50
C ASP A 262 -13.80 15.30 -10.22
N GLN A 263 -14.33 14.09 -10.09
CA GLN A 263 -15.65 13.66 -10.55
C GLN A 263 -16.83 14.34 -9.85
N ILE A 264 -16.61 15.22 -8.87
CA ILE A 264 -17.65 16.08 -8.26
C ILE A 264 -17.75 17.44 -8.96
N ALA A 265 -16.81 17.78 -9.84
CA ALA A 265 -16.86 18.99 -10.66
C ALA A 265 -17.24 18.63 -12.11
N ASN A 266 -18.50 18.24 -12.35
CA ASN A 266 -19.25 18.50 -13.59
C ASN A 266 -20.73 18.12 -13.42
#